data_AF-A0A183LF98-F1
#
_entry.id   AF-A0A183LF98-F1
#
_cell.length_a   1.000
_cell.length_b   1.000
_cell.length_c   1.000
_cell.angle_alpha   90.00
_cell.angle_beta   90.00
_cell.angle_gamma   90.00
#
_symmetry.space_group_name_H-M   'P 1'
#
loop_
_entity.id
_entity.type
_entity.pdbx_description
1 polymer ?
#
loop_
_entity_poly.entity_id
_entity_poly.type
_entity_poly.pdbx_seq_one_letter_code
_entity_poly.pdbx_strand_id
1 'polypeptide(L)'
;MSIISLKATLIKREDILYKTAILFNAGNYRKPERLGKSKEGKVITSIEEQRNRWVEHFKELLNRPVPLNSLNIEAAPTDLPINVGPPTIEEISMAIRQIKRSKAAGPDNIPAEALKAD
;
A
#
# COMPACT_ATOMS: atom_id res chain seq x y z
N MET A 1 24.15 18.69 -23.53
CA MET A 1 23.08 17.71 -23.22
C MET A 1 21.74 18.40 -23.43
N SER A 2 21.11 18.21 -24.60
CA SER A 2 19.95 19.01 -25.02
C SER A 2 18.63 18.37 -24.59
N ILE A 3 17.59 19.19 -24.38
CA ILE A 3 16.23 18.82 -23.93
C ILE A 3 15.62 17.69 -24.79
N ILE A 4 15.98 17.63 -26.07
CA ILE A 4 15.56 16.60 -27.02
C ILE A 4 16.01 15.20 -26.56
N SER A 5 17.22 15.08 -26.01
CA SER A 5 17.79 13.81 -25.54
C SER A 5 17.08 13.31 -24.28
N LEU A 6 16.62 14.22 -23.41
CA LEU A 6 15.84 13.87 -22.22
C LEU A 6 14.42 13.42 -22.59
N LYS A 7 13.75 14.11 -23.54
CA LYS A 7 12.43 13.68 -24.05
C LYS A 7 12.50 12.30 -24.71
N ALA A 8 13.51 12.04 -25.53
CA ALA A 8 13.71 10.73 -26.14
C ALA A 8 13.98 9.63 -25.11
N THR A 9 14.70 9.93 -24.03
CA THR A 9 14.98 8.97 -22.95
C THR A 9 13.74 8.68 -22.11
N LEU A 10 12.90 9.69 -21.85
CA LEU A 10 11.64 9.53 -21.11
C LEU A 10 10.63 8.69 -21.91
N ILE A 11 10.47 8.97 -23.21
CA ILE A 11 9.61 8.21 -24.11
C ILE A 11 10.05 6.74 -24.21
N LYS A 12 11.38 6.49 -24.29
CA LYS A 12 11.92 5.12 -24.27
C LYS A 12 11.66 4.41 -22.93
N ARG A 13 11.71 5.11 -21.80
CA ARG A 13 11.39 4.54 -20.48
C ARG A 13 9.91 4.17 -20.36
N GLU A 14 9.00 4.98 -20.89
CA GLU A 14 7.56 4.69 -20.89
C GLU A 14 7.21 3.45 -21.74
N ASP A 15 7.85 3.27 -22.91
CA ASP A 15 7.64 2.07 -23.76
C ASP A 15 8.15 0.79 -23.08
N ILE A 16 9.28 0.86 -22.37
CA ILE A 16 9.83 -0.27 -21.59
C ILE A 16 8.90 -0.63 -20.42
N LEU A 17 8.39 0.37 -19.70
CA LEU A 17 7.44 0.15 -18.61
C LEU A 17 6.15 -0.50 -19.10
N TYR A 18 5.63 -0.07 -20.25
CA TYR A 18 4.44 -0.68 -20.85
C TYR A 18 4.70 -2.14 -21.27
N LYS A 19 5.82 -2.43 -21.96
CA LYS A 19 6.18 -3.80 -22.36
C LYS A 19 6.41 -4.73 -21.16
N THR A 20 7.09 -4.26 -20.12
CA THR A 20 7.36 -5.06 -18.91
C THR A 20 6.07 -5.36 -18.13
N ALA A 21 5.14 -4.40 -18.04
CA ALA A 21 3.82 -4.62 -17.44
C ALA A 21 2.98 -5.66 -18.20
N ILE A 22 3.02 -5.64 -19.55
CA ILE A 22 2.34 -6.64 -20.39
C ILE A 22 2.95 -8.04 -20.20
N LEU A 23 4.28 -8.16 -20.16
CA LEU A 23 4.98 -9.44 -19.97
C LEU A 23 4.73 -10.03 -18.57
N PHE A 24 4.69 -9.20 -17.52
CA PHE A 24 4.36 -9.64 -16.16
C PHE A 24 2.92 -10.19 -16.06
N ASN A 25 1.99 -9.64 -16.85
CA ASN A 25 0.59 -10.05 -16.87
C ASN A 25 0.32 -11.26 -17.80
N ALA A 26 1.25 -11.61 -18.69
CA ALA A 26 1.09 -12.67 -19.68
C ALA A 26 0.98 -14.09 -19.07
N GLY A 27 1.52 -14.30 -17.87
CA GLY A 27 1.38 -15.58 -17.14
C GLY A 27 0.01 -15.81 -16.50
N ASN A 28 -0.87 -14.79 -16.46
CA ASN A 28 -2.14 -14.82 -15.74
C ASN A 28 -3.27 -14.12 -16.51
N TYR A 29 -3.40 -14.33 -17.82
CA TYR A 29 -4.58 -13.92 -18.59
C TYR A 29 -5.84 -14.71 -18.15
N ARG A 30 -6.34 -14.45 -16.95
CA ARG A 30 -7.79 -14.50 -16.73
C ARG A 30 -8.35 -13.24 -17.36
N LYS A 31 -9.34 -13.39 -18.25
CA LYS A 31 -10.12 -12.24 -18.75
C LYS A 31 -10.43 -11.32 -17.56
N PRO A 32 -10.19 -10.00 -17.65
CA PRO A 32 -10.72 -9.09 -16.65
C PRO A 32 -12.24 -9.24 -16.68
N GLU A 33 -12.80 -9.94 -15.70
CA GLU A 33 -14.25 -10.19 -15.59
C GLU A 33 -15.01 -8.88 -15.34
N ARG A 34 -14.28 -7.81 -14.95
CA ARG A 34 -14.78 -6.45 -14.87
C ARG A 34 -14.29 -5.64 -16.05
N LEU A 35 -15.13 -5.57 -17.08
CA LEU A 35 -15.02 -4.55 -18.11
C LEU A 35 -15.09 -3.17 -17.44
N GLY A 36 -14.09 -2.31 -17.71
CA GLY A 36 -14.06 -0.95 -17.19
C GLY A 36 -15.29 -0.17 -17.66
N LYS A 37 -15.81 0.72 -16.81
CA LYS A 37 -16.91 1.60 -17.19
C LYS A 37 -16.37 2.96 -17.64
N SER A 38 -17.00 3.53 -18.67
CA SER A 38 -16.82 4.92 -19.05
C SER A 38 -17.29 5.84 -17.92
N LYS A 39 -16.99 7.12 -18.05
CA LYS A 39 -17.43 8.13 -17.08
C LYS A 39 -18.97 8.21 -16.98
N GLU A 40 -19.64 7.86 -18.07
CA GLU A 40 -21.10 7.76 -18.23
C GLU A 40 -21.65 6.40 -17.74
N GLY A 41 -20.81 5.53 -17.17
CA GLY A 41 -21.22 4.22 -16.66
C GLY A 41 -21.39 3.14 -17.73
N LYS A 42 -21.12 3.43 -19.00
CA LYS A 42 -21.21 2.47 -20.10
C LYS A 42 -20.06 1.48 -20.04
N VAL A 43 -20.33 0.21 -20.32
CA VAL A 43 -19.30 -0.83 -20.37
C VAL A 43 -18.39 -0.58 -21.58
N ILE A 44 -17.08 -0.49 -21.32
CA ILE A 44 -16.05 -0.32 -22.35
C ILE A 44 -15.60 -1.71 -22.82
N THR A 45 -15.67 -1.95 -24.13
CA THR A 45 -15.31 -3.24 -24.75
C THR A 45 -14.04 -3.15 -25.60
N SER A 46 -13.63 -1.94 -26.01
CA SER A 46 -12.42 -1.70 -26.79
C SER A 46 -11.20 -1.40 -25.92
N ILE A 47 -10.05 -1.99 -26.26
CA ILE A 47 -8.77 -1.76 -25.58
C ILE A 47 -8.35 -0.28 -25.68
N GLU A 48 -8.61 0.37 -26.83
CA GLU A 48 -8.28 1.77 -27.05
C GLU A 48 -9.10 2.70 -26.14
N GLU A 49 -10.41 2.45 -26.07
CA GLU A 49 -11.31 3.18 -25.16
C GLU A 49 -10.91 2.97 -23.70
N GLN A 50 -10.48 1.76 -23.32
CA GLN A 50 -10.00 1.48 -21.97
C GLN A 50 -8.72 2.25 -21.67
N ARG A 51 -7.78 2.34 -22.62
CA ARG A 51 -6.56 3.13 -22.47
C ARG A 51 -6.87 4.62 -22.32
N ASN A 52 -7.79 5.15 -23.14
CA ASN A 52 -8.23 6.54 -23.04
C ASN A 52 -8.89 6.83 -21.70
N ARG A 53 -9.74 5.92 -21.21
CA ARG A 53 -10.35 6.00 -19.88
C ARG A 53 -9.31 6.02 -18.75
N TRP A 54 -8.23 5.25 -18.88
CA TRP A 54 -7.11 5.27 -17.92
C TRP A 54 -6.36 6.60 -17.95
N VAL A 55 -6.05 7.14 -19.13
CA VAL A 55 -5.39 8.44 -19.29
C VAL A 55 -6.20 9.55 -18.63
N GLU A 56 -7.51 9.58 -18.87
CA GLU A 56 -8.43 10.54 -18.22
C GLU A 56 -8.45 10.38 -16.71
N HIS A 57 -8.58 9.14 -16.20
CA HIS A 57 -8.61 8.87 -14.77
C HIS A 57 -7.36 9.37 -14.06
N PHE A 58 -6.18 9.06 -14.60
CA PHE A 58 -4.91 9.50 -14.02
C PHE A 58 -4.74 11.01 -14.15
N LYS A 59 -5.21 11.63 -15.23
CA LYS A 59 -5.18 13.09 -15.37
C LYS A 59 -6.03 13.78 -14.31
N GLU A 60 -7.25 13.30 -14.05
CA GLU A 60 -8.11 13.84 -13.00
C GLU A 60 -7.53 13.62 -11.60
N LEU A 61 -6.97 12.44 -11.34
CA LEU A 61 -6.40 12.08 -10.04
C LEU A 61 -5.14 12.89 -9.72
N LEU A 62 -4.20 12.98 -10.68
CA LEU A 62 -2.89 13.60 -10.47
C LEU A 62 -2.91 15.12 -10.57
N ASN A 63 -3.86 15.70 -11.32
CA ASN A 63 -3.99 17.15 -11.47
C ASN A 63 -5.14 17.71 -10.62
N ARG A 64 -5.58 16.97 -9.58
CA ARG A 64 -6.57 17.47 -8.64
C ARG A 64 -5.99 18.70 -7.92
N PRO A 65 -6.68 19.86 -7.93
CA PRO A 65 -6.22 21.02 -7.18
C PRO A 65 -6.20 20.69 -5.68
N VAL A 66 -5.25 21.31 -4.96
CA VAL A 66 -5.20 21.20 -3.50
C VAL A 66 -6.58 21.63 -2.95
N PRO A 67 -7.24 20.80 -2.14
CA PRO A 67 -8.50 21.19 -1.52
C PRO A 67 -8.31 22.52 -0.78
N LEU A 68 -9.13 23.52 -1.11
CA LEU A 68 -9.10 24.83 -0.43
C LEU A 68 -9.52 24.74 1.03
N ASN A 69 -10.33 23.73 1.35
CA ASN A 69 -10.79 23.48 2.68
C ASN A 69 -9.59 22.93 3.47
N SER A 70 -9.16 23.64 4.50
CA SER A 70 -8.30 23.05 5.52
C SER A 70 -8.98 21.76 5.98
N LEU A 71 -8.28 20.64 5.84
CA LEU A 71 -8.75 19.34 6.29
C LEU A 71 -9.05 19.47 7.79
N ASN A 72 -10.33 19.61 8.14
CA ASN A 72 -10.78 19.72 9.53
C ASN A 72 -10.75 18.33 10.14
N ILE A 73 -9.55 17.79 10.33
CA ILE A 73 -9.33 16.68 11.24
C ILE A 73 -9.44 17.29 12.62
N GLU A 74 -10.56 17.02 13.29
CA GLU A 74 -10.66 17.23 14.72
C GLU A 74 -9.46 16.53 15.36
N ALA A 75 -8.64 17.30 16.07
CA ALA A 75 -7.47 16.76 16.73
C ALA A 75 -7.93 15.65 17.67
N ALA A 76 -7.36 14.45 17.51
CA ALA A 76 -7.61 13.38 18.46
C ALA A 76 -7.28 13.89 19.87
N PRO A 77 -8.10 13.59 20.89
CA PRO A 77 -7.80 13.95 22.26
C PRO A 77 -6.37 13.52 22.61
N THR A 78 -5.51 14.49 22.86
CA THR A 78 -4.09 14.25 23.14
C THR A 78 -3.89 13.65 24.53
N ASP A 79 -4.90 13.79 25.39
CA ASP A 79 -4.84 13.42 26.80
C ASP A 79 -5.36 11.99 27.03
N LEU A 80 -4.77 11.04 26.34
CA LEU A 80 -4.90 9.65 26.74
C LEU A 80 -4.03 9.45 27.99
N PRO A 81 -4.57 8.92 29.10
CA PRO A 81 -3.79 8.64 30.31
C PRO A 81 -2.86 7.43 30.06
N ILE A 82 -1.86 7.64 29.22
CA ILE A 82 -0.82 6.67 28.90
C ILE A 82 0.37 7.01 29.79
N ASN A 83 0.71 6.09 30.68
CA ASN A 83 1.94 6.21 31.45
C ASN A 83 3.14 6.07 30.50
N VAL A 84 3.85 7.19 30.25
CA VAL A 84 5.10 7.22 29.47
C VAL A 84 6.35 7.00 30.33
N GLY A 85 6.17 6.80 31.64
CA GLY A 85 7.25 6.49 32.57
C GLY A 85 7.79 5.07 32.40
N PRO A 86 8.93 4.76 33.05
CA PRO A 86 9.43 3.39 33.12
C PRO A 86 8.40 2.47 33.79
N PRO A 87 8.28 1.20 33.34
CA PRO A 87 7.36 0.24 33.95
C PRO A 87 7.77 -0.07 35.39
N THR A 88 6.78 -0.26 36.27
CA THR A 88 7.00 -0.66 37.66
C THR A 88 7.28 -2.17 37.78
N ILE A 89 7.90 -2.58 38.88
CA ILE A 89 8.19 -4.00 39.15
C ILE A 89 6.89 -4.81 39.23
N GLU A 90 5.83 -4.20 39.78
CA GLU A 90 4.50 -4.78 39.89
C GLU A 90 3.85 -4.97 38.51
N GLU A 91 3.92 -3.98 37.62
CA GLU A 91 3.44 -4.06 36.24
C GLU A 91 4.15 -5.17 35.46
N ILE A 92 5.47 -5.26 35.60
CA ILE A 92 6.29 -6.32 34.97
C ILE A 92 5.88 -7.70 35.51
N SER A 93 5.74 -7.85 36.83
CA SER A 93 5.32 -9.10 37.49
C SER A 93 3.93 -9.53 37.03
N MET A 94 2.98 -8.60 36.96
CA MET A 94 1.63 -8.87 36.47
C MET A 94 1.62 -9.26 34.99
N ALA A 95 2.37 -8.56 34.15
CA ALA A 95 2.49 -8.89 32.73
C ALA A 95 3.07 -10.31 32.54
N ILE A 96 4.13 -10.67 33.26
CA ILE A 96 4.73 -12.01 33.24
C ILE A 96 3.73 -13.10 33.64
N ARG A 97 2.87 -12.82 34.63
CA ARG A 97 1.80 -13.74 35.04
C ARG A 97 0.71 -13.90 33.99
N GLN A 98 0.42 -12.85 33.22
CA GLN A 98 -0.58 -12.86 32.15
C GLN A 98 -0.09 -13.48 30.84
N ILE A 99 1.24 -13.54 30.62
CA ILE A 99 1.81 -14.25 29.48
C ILE A 99 1.43 -15.72 29.58
N LYS A 100 0.66 -16.21 28.60
CA LYS A 100 0.35 -17.63 28.46
C LYS A 100 1.65 -18.42 28.38
N ARG A 101 1.92 -19.24 29.39
CA ARG A 101 3.00 -20.23 29.37
C ARG A 101 2.59 -21.34 28.40
N SER A 102 3.53 -21.84 27.60
CA SER A 102 3.32 -22.72 26.43
C SER A 102 2.71 -22.04 25.19
N LYS A 103 3.40 -21.02 24.65
CA LYS A 103 3.24 -20.74 23.21
C LYS A 103 3.82 -21.93 22.45
N ALA A 104 3.09 -22.43 21.45
CA ALA A 104 3.65 -23.40 20.51
C ALA A 104 4.93 -22.82 19.91
N ALA A 105 5.92 -23.68 19.68
CA ALA A 105 7.10 -23.27 18.95
C ALA A 105 6.67 -22.61 17.64
N GLY A 106 7.36 -21.52 17.25
CA GLY A 106 7.10 -20.89 15.97
C GLY A 106 7.34 -21.87 14.81
N PRO A 107 7.12 -21.46 13.56
CA PRO A 107 7.43 -22.29 12.39
C PRO A 107 8.92 -22.72 12.32
N ASP A 108 9.77 -22.11 13.14
CA ASP A 108 11.18 -22.41 13.38
C ASP A 108 11.43 -23.50 14.45
N ASN A 109 10.38 -24.02 15.11
CA ASN A 109 10.45 -25.04 16.16
C ASN A 109 11.28 -24.66 17.41
N ILE A 110 11.50 -23.37 17.67
CA ILE A 110 12.25 -22.92 18.84
C ILE A 110 11.28 -22.77 20.04
N PRO A 111 11.40 -23.59 21.09
CA PRO A 111 10.56 -23.47 22.28
C PRO A 111 10.99 -22.26 23.13
N ALA A 112 10.03 -21.60 23.79
CA ALA A 112 10.31 -20.40 24.59
C ALA A 112 11.27 -20.68 25.77
N GLU A 113 11.36 -21.95 26.19
CA GLU A 113 12.27 -22.45 27.21
C GLU A 113 13.75 -22.34 26.81
N ALA A 114 14.07 -22.27 25.50
CA ALA A 114 15.44 -22.10 25.01
C ALA A 114 16.02 -20.68 25.22
N LEU A 115 15.17 -19.71 25.56
CA LEU A 115 15.57 -18.32 25.80
C LEU A 115 15.80 -17.99 27.29
N LYS A 116 15.79 -18.99 28.17
CA LYS A 116 16.20 -18.79 29.55
C LYS A 116 17.72 -18.71 29.60
N ALA A 117 18.26 -17.60 30.10
CA ALA A 117 19.66 -17.50 30.50
C ALA A 117 19.82 -18.13 31.89
N ASP A 118 20.95 -18.84 32.11
CA ASP A 118 21.35 -19.42 33.39
C ASP A 118 21.58 -18.36 34.48
#